data_AF-A0A962HRD9-F1
#
_entry.id   AF-A0A962HRD9-F1
#
_cell.length_a   1.000
_cell.length_b   1.000
_cell.length_c   1.000
_cell.angle_alpha   90.00
_cell.angle_beta   90.00
_cell.angle_gamma   90.00
#
_symmetry.space_group_name_H-M   'P 1'
#
loop_
_entity.id
_entity.type
_entity.pdbx_description
1 polymer ?
#
loop_
_entity_poly.entity_id
_entity_poly.type
_entity_poly.pdbx_seq_one_letter_code
_entity_poly.pdbx_strand_id
1 'polypeptide(L)'
;MRISATTRSLLRQAVAAVALAVIVSSAFAQGAPRSTDSLPGDAYEAQPLSWSQLSAAQQELLQPQAGNWDKLPPARQQRLARGAERWLAMDADKRAAARQRFKRWQNMPPEKRRRVRAQLQKLQDLSPEERERVRQSFRAFKKLSPEQRRKLRDRWQQATPEERQRMLEQRRQRLEQRRQLQQTPNRPN
;
A
#
# COMPACT_ATOMS: atom_id res chain seq x y z
N MET A 1 -33.07 -36.94 -2.72
CA MET A 1 -32.35 -35.88 -3.46
C MET A 1 -31.27 -35.29 -2.58
N ARG A 2 -30.00 -35.60 -2.86
CA ARG A 2 -28.83 -35.14 -2.11
C ARG A 2 -28.13 -34.07 -2.96
N ILE A 3 -28.17 -32.81 -2.53
CA ILE A 3 -27.47 -31.71 -3.20
C ILE A 3 -26.05 -31.62 -2.62
N SER A 4 -25.09 -31.50 -3.52
CA SER A 4 -23.67 -31.80 -3.40
C SER A 4 -22.87 -30.79 -2.56
N ALA A 5 -21.90 -31.35 -1.83
CA ALA A 5 -20.89 -30.65 -1.05
C ALA A 5 -19.86 -29.96 -1.96
N THR A 6 -20.17 -28.78 -2.50
CA THR A 6 -19.20 -28.04 -3.34
C THR A 6 -19.36 -26.52 -3.27
N THR A 7 -19.58 -25.93 -2.10
CA THR A 7 -19.62 -24.44 -1.96
C THR A 7 -19.26 -23.91 -0.57
N ARG A 8 -18.51 -24.66 0.26
CA ARG A 8 -18.06 -24.17 1.59
C ARG A 8 -16.57 -23.88 1.71
N SER A 9 -15.79 -24.03 0.63
CA SER A 9 -14.33 -23.90 0.66
C SER A 9 -13.79 -22.72 -0.16
N LEU A 10 -14.47 -21.56 -0.15
CA LEU A 10 -13.96 -20.33 -0.77
C LEU A 10 -13.99 -19.09 0.14
N LEU A 11 -14.57 -19.19 1.34
CA LEU A 11 -14.65 -18.09 2.31
C LEU A 11 -13.47 -18.00 3.29
N ARG A 12 -12.54 -18.96 3.30
CA ARG A 12 -11.39 -18.94 4.22
C ARG A 12 -10.13 -18.24 3.71
N GLN A 13 -10.10 -17.79 2.45
CA GLN A 13 -8.94 -17.08 1.87
C GLN A 13 -9.21 -15.61 1.50
N ALA A 14 -10.36 -15.04 1.84
CA ALA A 14 -10.68 -13.64 1.53
C ALA A 14 -10.12 -12.64 2.55
N VAL A 15 -9.92 -13.06 3.82
CA VAL A 15 -9.31 -12.22 4.88
C VAL A 15 -7.87 -11.81 4.54
N ALA A 16 -7.17 -12.66 3.78
CA ALA A 16 -5.82 -12.46 3.32
C ALA A 16 -5.67 -11.31 2.29
N ALA A 17 -6.70 -10.99 1.50
CA ALA A 17 -6.57 -9.96 0.48
C ALA A 17 -6.95 -8.55 0.96
N VAL A 18 -7.76 -8.44 2.02
CA VAL A 18 -7.88 -7.20 2.82
C VAL A 18 -6.54 -6.87 3.49
N ALA A 19 -5.70 -7.88 3.72
CA ALA A 19 -4.39 -7.75 4.35
C ALA A 19 -3.24 -7.25 3.45
N LEU A 20 -3.48 -6.83 2.20
CA LEU A 20 -2.55 -5.92 1.51
C LEU A 20 -2.56 -4.49 2.10
N ALA A 21 -3.45 -4.23 3.07
CA ALA A 21 -3.37 -3.09 3.99
C ALA A 21 -3.17 -3.52 5.46
N VAL A 22 -2.74 -4.75 5.76
CA VAL A 22 -2.53 -5.24 7.13
C VAL A 22 -1.16 -5.89 7.25
N ILE A 23 -0.17 -5.11 7.69
CA ILE A 23 1.08 -5.67 8.17
C ILE A 23 1.57 -4.89 9.39
N VAL A 24 0.93 -5.14 10.52
CA VAL A 24 1.59 -5.08 11.83
C VAL A 24 1.30 -6.42 12.48
N SER A 25 2.37 -7.17 12.73
CA SER A 25 2.31 -8.51 13.32
C SER A 25 1.92 -8.40 14.79
N SER A 26 0.85 -9.09 15.19
CA SER A 26 0.63 -9.43 16.60
C SER A 26 1.53 -10.62 16.94
N ALA A 27 2.52 -10.40 17.80
CA ALA A 27 3.19 -11.46 18.55
C ALA A 27 2.62 -11.42 19.97
N PHE A 28 2.00 -12.51 20.39
CA PHE A 28 1.46 -12.68 21.73
C PHE A 28 2.60 -12.99 22.73
N ALA A 29 2.49 -12.37 23.90
CA ALA A 29 3.07 -12.71 25.20
C ALA A 29 4.59 -12.94 25.29
N GLN A 30 5.35 -11.97 25.82
CA GLN A 30 5.98 -12.01 27.16
C GLN A 30 6.21 -10.56 27.63
N GLY A 31 6.12 -10.33 28.94
CA GLY A 31 5.90 -9.03 29.58
C GLY A 31 7.02 -7.99 29.43
N ALA A 32 6.59 -6.75 29.16
CA ALA A 32 7.22 -5.48 29.50
C ALA A 32 6.18 -4.38 29.24
N PRO A 33 6.09 -3.30 30.04
CA PRO A 33 5.26 -2.17 29.67
C PRO A 33 5.81 -1.61 28.36
N ARG A 34 5.11 -1.86 27.26
CA ARG A 34 5.45 -1.22 25.99
C ARG A 34 5.12 0.25 26.18
N SER A 35 6.17 1.04 26.39
CA SER A 35 6.15 2.45 26.07
C SER A 35 5.45 2.59 24.72
N THR A 36 4.39 3.37 24.75
CA THR A 36 3.66 3.86 23.60
C THR A 36 4.63 4.59 22.69
N ASP A 37 5.30 3.87 21.81
CA ASP A 37 5.87 4.43 20.59
C ASP A 37 4.71 4.64 19.60
N SER A 38 3.79 5.51 20.03
CA SER A 38 2.72 6.05 19.22
C SER A 38 3.39 6.96 18.20
N LEU A 39 3.35 6.58 16.93
CA LEU A 39 3.74 7.47 15.83
C LEU A 39 3.00 8.81 16.00
N PRO A 40 3.72 9.96 16.07
CA PRO A 40 3.10 11.27 16.09
C PRO A 40 2.56 11.56 14.68
N GLY A 41 1.37 11.02 14.38
CA GLY A 41 0.72 11.14 13.08
C GLY A 41 -0.51 10.24 12.89
N ASP A 42 -0.61 9.12 13.62
CA ASP A 42 -1.78 8.22 13.53
C ASP A 42 -2.95 8.63 14.45
N ALA A 43 -2.74 9.63 15.32
CA ALA A 43 -3.71 10.08 16.33
C ALA A 43 -4.59 11.27 15.88
N TYR A 44 -4.44 11.77 14.66
CA TYR A 44 -5.25 12.89 14.17
C TYR A 44 -6.49 12.36 13.41
N GLU A 45 -7.57 12.17 14.18
CA GLU A 45 -8.98 12.21 13.77
C GLU A 45 -9.56 11.17 12.79
N ALA A 46 -9.11 9.92 12.83
CA ALA A 46 -9.94 8.87 12.23
C ALA A 46 -11.22 8.68 13.08
N GLN A 47 -12.37 9.11 12.55
CA GLN A 47 -13.67 8.85 13.20
C GLN A 47 -13.92 7.34 13.34
N PRO A 48 -14.39 6.86 14.51
CA PRO A 48 -14.76 5.46 14.69
C PRO A 48 -15.89 5.10 13.72
N LEU A 49 -15.78 3.92 13.11
CA LEU A 49 -16.77 3.40 12.18
C LEU A 49 -17.51 2.26 12.87
N SER A 50 -18.82 2.41 13.07
CA SER A 50 -19.65 1.36 13.67
C SER A 50 -19.78 0.15 12.73
N TRP A 51 -19.86 -1.05 13.29
CA TRP A 51 -20.11 -2.28 12.54
C TRP A 51 -21.38 -2.19 11.67
N SER A 52 -22.42 -1.51 12.16
CA SER A 52 -23.69 -1.33 11.45
C SER A 52 -23.61 -0.39 10.24
N GLN A 53 -22.56 0.43 10.14
CA GLN A 53 -22.34 1.33 9.01
C GLN A 53 -21.68 0.63 7.81
N LEU A 54 -21.18 -0.59 8.00
CA LEU A 54 -20.67 -1.42 6.91
C LEU A 54 -21.84 -1.98 6.08
N SER A 55 -21.65 -2.08 4.77
CA SER A 55 -22.63 -2.76 3.91
C SER A 55 -22.70 -4.26 4.24
N ALA A 56 -23.82 -4.92 3.93
CA ALA A 56 -24.00 -6.35 4.20
C ALA A 56 -22.84 -7.21 3.62
N ALA A 57 -22.39 -6.88 2.40
CA ALA A 57 -21.25 -7.56 1.77
C ALA A 57 -19.92 -7.27 2.47
N GLN A 58 -19.73 -6.08 3.05
CA GLN A 58 -18.54 -5.76 3.86
C GLN A 58 -18.58 -6.50 5.19
N GLN A 59 -19.73 -6.57 5.85
CA GLN A 59 -19.93 -7.32 7.10
C GLN A 59 -19.65 -8.80 6.89
N GLU A 60 -20.19 -9.42 5.84
CA GLU A 60 -19.93 -10.82 5.50
C GLU A 60 -18.43 -11.09 5.31
N LEU A 61 -17.74 -10.21 4.59
CA LEU A 61 -16.30 -10.33 4.34
C LEU A 61 -15.46 -10.14 5.60
N LEU A 62 -15.89 -9.25 6.50
CA LEU A 62 -15.20 -8.90 7.74
C LEU A 62 -15.75 -9.65 8.96
N GLN A 63 -16.59 -10.65 8.76
CA GLN A 63 -17.26 -11.39 9.84
C GLN A 63 -16.29 -11.92 10.91
N PRO A 64 -15.06 -12.38 10.60
CA PRO A 64 -14.09 -12.79 11.61
C PRO A 64 -13.66 -11.67 12.57
N GLN A 65 -13.91 -10.41 12.23
CA GLN A 65 -13.59 -9.22 13.01
C GLN A 65 -14.82 -8.63 13.71
N ALA A 66 -16.03 -9.18 13.50
CA ALA A 66 -17.26 -8.65 14.08
C ALA A 66 -17.18 -8.56 15.62
N GLY A 67 -16.77 -9.65 16.27
CA GLY A 67 -16.74 -9.74 17.74
C GLY A 67 -15.69 -8.86 18.43
N ASN A 68 -14.73 -8.29 17.70
CA ASN A 68 -13.75 -7.37 18.26
C ASN A 68 -13.69 -6.01 17.54
N TRP A 69 -14.67 -5.72 16.69
CA TRP A 69 -14.66 -4.54 15.82
C TRP A 69 -14.53 -3.23 16.60
N ASP A 70 -15.33 -3.08 17.66
CA ASP A 70 -15.34 -1.87 18.49
C ASP A 70 -14.07 -1.70 19.34
N LYS A 71 -13.28 -2.78 19.48
CA LYS A 71 -11.97 -2.75 20.15
C LYS A 71 -10.84 -2.40 19.18
N LEU A 72 -11.10 -2.34 17.87
CA LEU A 72 -10.11 -1.94 16.89
C LEU A 72 -9.93 -0.42 16.93
N PRO A 73 -8.69 0.10 16.83
CA PRO A 73 -8.48 1.54 16.67
C PRO A 73 -9.26 2.08 15.45
N PRO A 74 -9.84 3.29 15.51
CA PRO A 74 -10.64 3.86 14.42
C PRO A 74 -9.94 3.83 13.05
N ALA A 75 -8.65 4.17 13.02
CA ALA A 75 -7.84 4.09 11.80
C ALA A 75 -7.80 2.66 11.21
N ARG A 76 -7.81 1.63 12.06
CA ARG A 76 -7.84 0.22 11.63
C ARG A 76 -9.22 -0.19 11.11
N GLN A 77 -10.29 0.25 11.76
CA GLN A 77 -11.67 0.03 11.29
C GLN A 77 -11.86 0.58 9.87
N GLN A 78 -11.49 1.85 9.67
CA GLN A 78 -11.57 2.50 8.36
C GLN A 78 -10.71 1.80 7.29
N ARG A 79 -9.50 1.35 7.64
CA ARG A 79 -8.62 0.62 6.72
C ARG A 79 -9.21 -0.71 6.29
N LEU A 80 -9.84 -1.45 7.21
CA LEU A 80 -10.53 -2.70 6.92
C LEU A 80 -11.75 -2.46 6.02
N ALA A 81 -12.58 -1.47 6.34
CA ALA A 81 -13.75 -1.11 5.54
C ALA A 81 -13.39 -0.72 4.10
N ARG A 82 -12.45 0.21 3.92
CA ARG A 82 -11.92 0.58 2.59
C ARG A 82 -11.27 -0.59 1.87
N GLY A 83 -10.64 -1.51 2.61
CA GLY A 83 -10.05 -2.73 2.06
C GLY A 83 -11.11 -3.70 1.52
N ALA A 84 -12.18 -3.89 2.29
CA ALA A 84 -13.32 -4.71 1.92
C ALA A 84 -14.02 -4.15 0.68
N GLU A 85 -14.29 -2.84 0.64
CA GLU A 85 -14.88 -2.16 -0.52
C GLU A 85 -14.07 -2.41 -1.80
N ARG A 86 -12.75 -2.16 -1.75
CA ARG A 86 -11.87 -2.40 -2.91
C ARG A 86 -11.87 -3.86 -3.35
N TRP A 87 -11.94 -4.81 -2.41
CA TRP A 87 -11.98 -6.24 -2.74
C TRP A 87 -13.28 -6.63 -3.43
N LEU A 88 -14.40 -6.11 -2.93
CA LEU A 88 -15.72 -6.35 -3.50
C LEU A 88 -15.82 -5.76 -4.92
N ALA A 89 -15.22 -4.60 -5.17
CA ALA A 89 -15.15 -3.97 -6.49
C ALA A 89 -14.21 -4.65 -7.51
N MET A 90 -13.42 -5.66 -7.10
CA MET A 90 -12.55 -6.40 -8.02
C MET A 90 -13.30 -7.53 -8.73
N ASP A 91 -13.03 -7.69 -10.02
CA ASP A 91 -13.35 -8.90 -10.80
C ASP A 91 -12.48 -10.11 -10.38
N ALA A 92 -12.80 -11.28 -10.92
CA ALA A 92 -12.14 -12.54 -10.59
C ALA A 92 -10.62 -12.50 -10.82
N ASP A 93 -10.17 -11.89 -11.92
CA ASP A 93 -8.76 -11.81 -12.30
C ASP A 93 -7.98 -10.88 -11.37
N LYS A 94 -8.55 -9.71 -11.06
CA LYS A 94 -7.96 -8.78 -10.09
C LYS A 94 -7.87 -9.40 -8.71
N ARG A 95 -8.90 -10.15 -8.28
CA ARG A 95 -8.89 -10.90 -7.02
C ARG A 95 -7.82 -11.99 -7.02
N ALA A 96 -7.66 -12.74 -8.12
CA ALA A 96 -6.61 -13.75 -8.26
C ALA A 96 -5.21 -13.13 -8.19
N ALA A 97 -4.97 -12.04 -8.91
CA ALA A 97 -3.71 -11.31 -8.87
C ALA A 97 -3.41 -10.74 -7.49
N ALA A 98 -4.43 -10.26 -6.75
CA ALA A 98 -4.29 -9.79 -5.38
C ALA A 98 -3.92 -10.92 -4.41
N ARG A 99 -4.58 -12.09 -4.49
CA ARG A 99 -4.21 -13.28 -3.70
C ARG A 99 -2.76 -13.69 -3.95
N GLN A 100 -2.32 -13.69 -5.21
CA GLN A 100 -0.95 -14.06 -5.54
C GLN A 100 0.06 -13.03 -5.02
N ARG A 101 -0.25 -11.73 -5.08
CA ARG A 101 0.59 -10.68 -4.45
C ARG A 101 0.70 -10.91 -2.95
N PHE A 102 -0.41 -11.25 -2.29
CA PHE A 102 -0.42 -11.49 -0.86
C PHE A 102 0.36 -12.75 -0.46
N LYS A 103 0.23 -13.86 -1.19
CA LYS A 103 1.03 -15.06 -0.97
C LYS A 103 2.53 -14.77 -1.09
N ARG A 104 2.93 -14.04 -2.14
CA ARG A 104 4.32 -13.59 -2.30
C ARG A 104 4.79 -12.74 -1.12
N TRP A 105 3.93 -11.85 -0.63
CA TRP A 105 4.23 -11.02 0.53
C TRP A 105 4.45 -11.85 1.81
N GLN A 106 3.54 -12.79 2.11
CA GLN A 106 3.65 -13.65 3.30
C GLN A 106 4.93 -14.48 3.27
N ASN A 107 5.34 -14.95 2.10
CA ASN A 107 6.55 -15.74 1.90
C ASN A 107 7.83 -14.90 1.85
N MET A 108 7.77 -13.57 1.98
CA MET A 108 8.98 -12.74 2.03
C MET A 108 9.69 -12.91 3.39
N PRO A 109 11.05 -12.96 3.39
CA PRO A 109 11.82 -12.91 4.61
C PRO A 109 11.41 -11.71 5.50
N PRO A 110 11.40 -11.86 6.84
CA PRO A 110 11.00 -10.79 7.75
C PRO A 110 11.69 -9.46 7.48
N GLU A 111 12.99 -9.48 7.19
CA GLU A 111 13.77 -8.27 6.88
C GLU A 111 13.34 -7.60 5.58
N LYS A 112 13.03 -8.39 4.55
CA LYS A 112 12.47 -7.85 3.31
C LYS A 112 11.10 -7.22 3.54
N ARG A 113 10.26 -7.85 4.38
CA ARG A 113 8.97 -7.29 4.77
C ARG A 113 9.14 -5.97 5.54
N ARG A 114 10.08 -5.89 6.49
CA ARG A 114 10.40 -4.64 7.22
C ARG A 114 10.80 -3.52 6.25
N ARG A 115 11.72 -3.80 5.31
CA ARG A 115 12.16 -2.82 4.32
C ARG A 115 11.02 -2.30 3.44
N VAL A 116 10.16 -3.19 2.95
CA VAL A 116 9.02 -2.78 2.12
C VAL A 116 8.01 -1.96 2.93
N ARG A 117 7.74 -2.33 4.19
CA ARG A 117 6.88 -1.50 5.08
C ARG A 117 7.46 -0.10 5.28
N ALA A 118 8.77 0.01 5.54
CA ALA A 118 9.42 1.30 5.70
C ALA A 118 9.34 2.16 4.43
N GLN A 119 9.52 1.55 3.25
CA GLN A 119 9.35 2.25 1.96
C GLN A 119 7.91 2.70 1.74
N LEU A 120 6.92 1.87 2.11
CA LEU A 120 5.52 2.23 2.01
C LEU A 120 5.16 3.38 2.96
N GLN A 121 5.71 3.40 4.18
CA GLN A 121 5.52 4.51 5.11
C GLN A 121 6.00 5.83 4.48
N LYS A 122 7.26 5.85 4.03
CA LYS A 122 7.83 7.03 3.34
C LYS A 122 6.99 7.50 2.17
N LEU A 123 6.38 6.57 1.42
CA LEU A 123 5.50 6.90 0.31
C LEU A 123 4.16 7.48 0.77
N GLN A 124 3.62 7.04 1.90
CA GLN A 124 2.37 7.56 2.47
C GLN A 124 2.56 8.97 3.05
N ASP A 125 3.75 9.24 3.58
CA ASP A 125 4.12 10.56 4.14
C ASP A 125 4.30 11.63 3.04
N LEU A 126 4.45 11.23 1.78
CA LEU A 126 4.51 12.16 0.65
C LEU A 126 3.17 12.86 0.40
N SER A 127 3.23 14.13 -0.01
CA SER A 127 2.05 14.85 -0.49
C SER A 127 1.39 14.14 -1.68
N PRO A 128 0.08 14.37 -1.95
CA PRO A 128 -0.59 13.76 -3.11
C PRO A 128 0.12 14.01 -4.44
N GLU A 129 0.66 15.22 -4.63
CA GLU A 129 1.39 15.60 -5.84
C GLU A 129 2.70 14.82 -5.96
N GLU A 130 3.48 14.71 -4.89
CA GLU A 130 4.73 13.94 -4.87
C GLU A 130 4.48 12.44 -5.09
N ARG A 131 3.45 11.88 -4.46
CA ARG A 131 3.02 10.49 -4.71
C ARG A 131 2.73 10.27 -6.19
N GLU A 132 2.02 11.20 -6.83
CA GLU A 132 1.73 11.07 -8.25
C GLU A 132 2.98 11.15 -9.12
N ARG A 133 3.94 12.02 -8.78
CA ARG A 133 5.24 12.05 -9.47
C ARG A 133 6.01 10.74 -9.33
N VAL A 134 5.99 10.12 -8.16
CA VAL A 134 6.60 8.79 -7.94
C VAL A 134 5.92 7.75 -8.84
N ARG A 135 4.58 7.74 -8.91
CA ARG A 135 3.83 6.83 -9.78
C ARG A 135 4.15 7.06 -11.26
N GLN A 136 4.18 8.30 -11.72
CA GLN A 136 4.53 8.66 -13.10
C GLN A 136 5.95 8.20 -13.44
N SER A 137 6.91 8.48 -12.56
CA SER A 137 8.30 8.05 -12.72
C SER A 137 8.42 6.53 -12.80
N PHE A 138 7.70 5.80 -11.95
CA PHE A 138 7.66 4.35 -11.97
C PHE A 138 7.01 3.80 -13.24
N ARG A 139 5.93 4.42 -13.73
CA ARG A 139 5.30 4.06 -15.01
C ARG A 139 6.26 4.26 -16.18
N ALA A 140 6.98 5.38 -16.22
CA ALA A 140 8.00 5.65 -17.24
C ALA A 140 9.13 4.61 -17.16
N PHE A 141 9.64 4.31 -15.97
CA PHE A 141 10.67 3.29 -15.76
C PHE A 141 10.22 1.91 -16.24
N LYS A 142 8.96 1.51 -16.02
CA LYS A 142 8.43 0.22 -16.48
C LYS A 142 8.32 0.10 -18.00
N LYS A 143 8.25 1.22 -18.73
CA LYS A 143 8.24 1.25 -20.20
C LYS A 143 9.63 1.08 -20.82
N LEU A 144 10.70 1.26 -20.03
CA LEU A 144 12.06 1.09 -20.51
C LEU A 144 12.38 -0.37 -20.83
N SER A 145 13.20 -0.59 -21.86
CA SER A 145 13.69 -1.92 -22.20
C SER A 145 14.46 -2.54 -21.03
N PRO A 146 14.55 -3.89 -20.93
CA PRO A 146 15.35 -4.54 -19.89
C PRO A 146 16.79 -4.01 -19.82
N GLU A 147 17.40 -3.74 -20.97
CA GLU A 147 18.76 -3.20 -21.07
C GLU A 147 18.85 -1.76 -20.55
N GLN A 148 17.92 -0.88 -20.94
CA GLN A 148 17.86 0.49 -20.42
C GLN A 148 17.69 0.51 -18.90
N ARG A 149 16.84 -0.38 -18.36
CA ARG A 149 16.66 -0.53 -16.91
C ARG A 149 17.92 -1.04 -16.22
N ARG A 150 18.67 -1.95 -16.85
CA ARG A 150 19.95 -2.46 -16.34
C ARG A 150 20.97 -1.32 -16.29
N LYS A 151 21.18 -0.62 -17.41
CA LYS A 151 22.11 0.53 -17.50
C LYS A 151 21.82 1.61 -16.45
N LEU A 152 20.55 1.94 -16.22
CA LEU A 152 20.18 2.90 -15.17
C LEU A 152 20.51 2.40 -13.76
N ARG A 153 20.30 1.11 -13.50
CA ARG A 153 20.59 0.50 -12.20
C ARG A 153 22.09 0.42 -11.96
N ASP A 154 22.85 -0.01 -12.96
CA ASP A 154 24.30 -0.15 -12.90
C ASP A 154 24.94 1.21 -12.66
N ARG A 155 24.52 2.25 -13.41
CA ARG A 155 24.97 3.63 -13.19
C ARG A 155 24.70 4.10 -11.76
N TRP A 156 23.51 3.80 -11.21
CA TRP A 156 23.19 4.18 -9.83
C TRP A 156 24.04 3.41 -8.81
N GLN A 157 24.28 2.12 -9.03
CA GLN A 157 25.07 1.28 -8.13
C GLN A 157 26.54 1.66 -8.12
N GLN A 158 27.11 1.98 -9.28
CA GLN A 158 28.51 2.39 -9.45
C GLN A 158 28.77 3.84 -9.01
N ALA A 159 27.74 4.70 -8.99
CA ALA A 159 27.89 6.08 -8.56
C ALA A 159 28.24 6.21 -7.07
N THR A 160 29.19 7.08 -6.78
CA THR A 160 29.53 7.57 -5.45
C THR A 160 28.36 8.32 -4.80
N PRO A 161 28.34 8.49 -3.47
CA PRO A 161 27.31 9.28 -2.79
C PRO A 161 27.13 10.70 -3.38
N GLU A 162 28.21 11.38 -3.71
CA GLU A 162 28.22 12.72 -4.29
C GLU A 162 27.65 12.72 -5.71
N GLU A 163 28.02 11.74 -6.53
CA GLU A 163 27.46 11.60 -7.88
C GLU A 163 25.96 11.29 -7.84
N ARG A 164 25.51 10.45 -6.90
CA ARG A 164 24.08 10.18 -6.70
C ARG A 164 23.33 11.44 -6.33
N GLN A 165 23.87 12.27 -5.42
CA GLN A 165 23.27 13.55 -5.06
C GLN A 165 23.14 14.46 -6.28
N ARG A 166 24.20 14.61 -7.07
CA ARG A 166 24.17 15.39 -8.32
C ARG A 166 23.13 14.86 -9.31
N MET A 167 23.03 13.54 -9.48
CA MET A 167 22.01 12.94 -10.36
C MET A 167 20.58 13.25 -9.89
N LEU A 168 20.33 13.20 -8.59
CA LEU A 168 19.02 13.54 -8.00
C LEU A 168 18.71 15.02 -8.16
N GLU A 169 19.69 15.90 -7.94
CA GLU A 169 19.54 17.34 -8.10
C GLU A 169 19.25 17.73 -9.56
N GLN A 170 20.03 17.22 -10.51
CA GLN A 170 19.78 17.42 -11.94
C GLN A 170 18.39 16.92 -12.36
N ARG A 171 17.93 15.82 -11.76
CA ARG A 171 16.57 15.32 -11.99
C ARG A 171 15.53 16.27 -11.40
N ARG A 172 15.74 16.81 -10.21
CA ARG A 172 14.86 17.80 -9.58
C ARG A 172 14.76 19.06 -10.44
N GLN A 173 15.89 19.65 -10.83
CA GLN A 173 15.95 20.85 -11.66
C GLN A 173 15.23 20.65 -13.00
N ARG A 174 15.43 19.53 -13.70
CA ARG A 174 14.70 19.24 -14.94
C ARG A 174 13.19 19.14 -14.75
N LEU A 175 12.74 18.57 -13.63
CA LEU A 175 11.31 18.49 -13.32
C LEU A 175 10.73 19.87 -13.02
N GLU A 176 11.48 20.73 -12.35
CA GLU A 176 11.09 22.12 -12.06
C GLU A 176 11.02 22.96 -13.32
N GLN A 177 12.05 22.90 -14.19
CA GLN A 177 12.04 23.56 -15.50
C GLN A 177 10.83 23.12 -16.34
N ARG A 178 10.60 21.81 -16.41
CA ARG A 178 9.44 21.26 -17.14
C ARG A 178 8.11 21.69 -16.53
N ARG A 179 8.03 21.92 -15.22
CA ARG A 179 6.84 22.48 -14.56
C ARG A 179 6.64 23.94 -14.94
N GLN A 180 7.69 24.76 -14.92
CA GLN A 180 7.63 26.17 -15.30
C GLN A 180 7.15 26.33 -16.74
N LEU A 181 7.68 25.52 -17.68
CA LEU A 181 7.26 25.52 -19.09
C LEU A 181 5.80 25.08 -19.30
N GLN A 182 5.23 24.28 -18.39
CA GLN A 182 3.82 23.89 -18.43
C GLN A 182 2.90 24.93 -17.78
N GLN A 183 3.44 25.89 -17.02
CA GLN A 183 2.69 26.92 -16.29
C GLN A 183 2.70 28.28 -16.99
N THR A 184 3.55 28.49 -18.01
CA THR A 184 3.49 29.68 -18.86
C THR A 184 2.18 29.66 -19.67
N PRO A 185 1.25 30.60 -19.43
CA PRO A 185 0.06 30.72 -20.25
C PRO A 185 0.50 31.13 -21.64
N ASN A 186 -0.07 30.48 -22.65
CA ASN A 186 0.06 30.89 -24.05
C ASN A 186 -0.42 32.35 -24.13
N ARG A 187 0.51 33.32 -24.20
CA ARG A 187 0.15 34.72 -24.47
C ARG A 187 -0.18 34.79 -25.96
N PRO A 188 -1.44 35.00 -26.37
CA PRO A 188 -1.71 35.34 -27.75
C PRO A 188 -1.10 36.70 -28.05
N ASN A 189 -0.54 36.80 -29.25
CA ASN A 189 0.05 38.01 -29.84
C ASN A 189 -1.07 38.98 -30.26
#